data_AF-A0A5F2GNH2-F1
#
_entry.id   AF-A0A5F2GNH2-F1
#
_cell.length_a   1.000
_cell.length_b   1.000
_cell.length_c   1.000
_cell.angle_alpha   90.00
_cell.angle_beta   90.00
_cell.angle_gamma   90.00
#
_symmetry.space_group_name_H-M   'P 1'
#
loop_
_entity.id
_entity.type
_entity.pdbx_description
1 polymer ?
#
loop_
_entity_poly.entity_id
_entity_poly.type
_entity_poly.pdbx_seq_one_letter_code
_entity_poly.pdbx_strand_id
1 'polypeptide(L)'
;MQTSARPRLRRAPALALCALSAVLLAACTSTPQPKAMVDKRPRSKEYFAETEYGVKASPRVAFMRRGGGRDQLGKPYQVRGKWYYPKEDKRYRKVGLASWYGDAFHGRLTANGEVYDTAQLTAAHPTMPLPSYARVTNLETGSSVIVRVNDRGPYHEGRIIDVSQRAAQMLDYDKVGTAKVKVEYVGRAPLDGNDDQYLMASYHPGNRRPDPSDGLPTGVMVAMNGPTPVLAAGATAAAVPFPGQLTDSGQAPQAEPAMSSQAPGDVALPDFGPIVPERPDISLPPNSPFAMASLSYADERVGRADVFAAFDGAGMSPSDILQSWKRSNSTSPDVTDYVAAGSFDDAAEAKRVASALKPFGRTEIQRTELDGNDWYAVNVYPDGHGSVDDLLKAAWSHGAPDALVVRD
;
A
#
# COMPACT_ATOMS: atom_id res chain seq x y z
N MET A 1 -107.04 11.20 35.44
CA MET A 1 -106.45 12.23 36.31
C MET A 1 -105.53 11.54 37.31
N GLN A 2 -104.22 11.78 37.26
CA GLN A 2 -103.38 11.93 38.46
C GLN A 2 -101.94 12.30 38.05
N THR A 3 -101.35 13.13 38.89
CA THR A 3 -100.30 14.12 38.64
C THR A 3 -98.90 13.55 38.50
N SER A 4 -98.15 14.10 37.53
CA SER A 4 -96.72 13.92 37.34
C SER A 4 -95.92 14.69 38.40
N ALA A 5 -95.03 14.00 39.12
CA ALA A 5 -93.98 14.60 39.94
C ALA A 5 -92.60 14.26 39.34
N ARG A 6 -91.84 15.28 38.93
CA ARG A 6 -90.48 15.16 38.38
C ARG A 6 -89.46 14.93 39.50
N PRO A 7 -88.55 13.93 39.41
CA PRO A 7 -87.33 13.94 40.20
C PRO A 7 -86.19 14.63 39.45
N ARG A 8 -85.42 15.40 40.23
CA ARG A 8 -84.30 16.24 39.84
C ARG A 8 -83.18 15.41 39.19
N LEU A 9 -82.81 15.73 37.94
CA LEU A 9 -81.59 15.21 37.33
C LEU A 9 -80.38 15.63 38.18
N ARG A 10 -79.71 14.63 38.75
CA ARG A 10 -78.50 14.78 39.55
C ARG A 10 -77.39 15.36 38.67
N ARG A 11 -76.89 16.55 39.03
CA ARG A 11 -75.73 17.25 38.44
C ARG A 11 -74.39 16.54 38.71
N ALA A 12 -74.40 15.21 38.75
CA ALA A 12 -73.22 14.40 39.06
C ALA A 12 -72.42 13.91 37.82
N PRO A 13 -73.01 13.65 36.63
CA PRO A 13 -72.20 13.15 35.50
C PRO A 13 -71.47 14.28 34.75
N ALA A 14 -71.92 15.54 34.87
CA ALA A 14 -71.30 16.68 34.20
C ALA A 14 -69.94 17.07 34.83
N LEU A 15 -69.83 16.99 36.16
CA LEU A 15 -68.56 17.27 36.86
C LEU A 15 -67.51 16.16 36.63
N ALA A 16 -67.95 14.91 36.49
CA ALA A 16 -67.06 13.80 36.16
C ALA A 16 -66.51 13.90 34.72
N LEU A 17 -67.32 14.34 33.76
CA LEU A 17 -66.84 14.57 32.39
C LEU A 17 -65.85 15.74 32.31
N CYS A 18 -66.10 16.84 33.03
CA CYS A 18 -65.18 17.98 33.06
C CYS A 18 -63.83 17.63 33.72
N ALA A 19 -63.84 16.81 34.78
CA ALA A 19 -62.62 16.35 35.43
C ALA A 19 -61.78 15.43 34.51
N LEU A 20 -62.43 14.54 33.74
CA LEU A 20 -61.72 13.68 32.78
C LEU A 20 -61.10 14.49 31.62
N SER A 21 -61.80 15.53 31.13
CA SER A 21 -61.25 16.40 30.09
C SER A 21 -60.04 17.22 30.56
N ALA A 22 -60.01 17.63 31.84
CA ALA A 22 -58.86 18.37 32.39
C ALA A 22 -57.61 17.48 32.53
N VAL A 23 -57.76 16.19 32.85
CA VAL A 23 -56.64 15.23 32.90
C VAL A 23 -56.12 14.89 31.51
N LEU A 24 -57.00 14.79 30.50
CA LEU A 24 -56.60 14.56 29.11
C LEU A 24 -55.88 15.77 28.49
N LEU A 25 -56.22 17.01 28.88
CA LEU A 25 -55.54 18.23 28.41
C LEU A 25 -54.17 18.44 29.08
N ALA A 26 -53.98 17.99 30.33
CA ALA A 26 -52.68 18.05 31.00
C ALA A 26 -51.64 17.06 30.42
N ALA A 27 -52.08 16.01 29.73
CA ALA A 27 -51.20 15.05 29.07
C ALA A 27 -50.65 15.52 27.71
N CYS A 28 -51.12 16.66 27.17
CA CYS A 28 -50.64 17.23 25.91
C CYS A 28 -49.62 18.36 26.09
N THR A 29 -49.24 18.73 27.32
CA THR A 29 -48.10 19.63 27.53
C THR A 29 -46.81 18.82 27.58
N SER A 30 -46.40 18.28 26.43
CA SER A 30 -45.03 17.82 26.26
C SER A 30 -44.12 19.03 26.40
N THR A 31 -43.50 19.20 27.57
CA THR A 31 -42.36 20.09 27.76
C THR A 31 -41.40 19.82 26.60
N PRO A 32 -41.02 20.82 25.79
CA PRO A 32 -39.97 20.60 24.81
C PRO A 32 -38.74 20.19 25.62
N GLN A 33 -38.36 18.91 25.50
CA GLN A 33 -37.06 18.49 25.97
C GLN A 33 -36.08 19.50 25.37
N PRO A 34 -35.19 20.11 26.18
CA PRO A 34 -34.12 20.89 25.60
C PRO A 34 -33.47 19.94 24.60
N LYS A 35 -33.54 20.29 23.30
CA LYS A 35 -32.87 19.53 22.25
C LYS A 35 -31.53 19.22 22.85
N ALA A 36 -31.25 17.94 23.09
CA ALA A 36 -29.95 17.51 23.52
C ALA A 36 -29.00 18.30 22.62
N MET A 37 -28.26 19.23 23.22
CA MET A 37 -27.19 19.88 22.50
C MET A 37 -26.36 18.68 22.09
N VAL A 38 -26.52 18.27 20.82
CA VAL A 38 -25.52 17.47 20.14
C VAL A 38 -24.29 18.29 20.43
N ASP A 39 -23.46 17.81 21.35
CA ASP A 39 -22.17 18.41 21.63
C ASP A 39 -21.58 18.59 20.25
N LYS A 40 -21.56 19.84 19.81
CA LYS A 40 -20.94 20.18 18.54
C LYS A 40 -19.51 19.85 18.84
N ARG A 41 -19.09 18.65 18.44
CA ARG A 41 -17.69 18.24 18.47
C ARG A 41 -16.91 19.46 18.02
N PRO A 42 -15.90 19.90 18.78
CA PRO A 42 -15.18 21.13 18.47
C PRO A 42 -14.87 21.07 16.98
N ARG A 43 -15.38 22.05 16.21
CA ARG A 43 -15.12 22.13 14.78
C ARG A 43 -13.61 22.00 14.66
N SER A 44 -13.15 20.98 13.93
CA SER A 44 -11.74 20.86 13.55
C SER A 44 -11.29 22.23 13.06
N LYS A 45 -10.12 22.70 13.50
CA LYS A 45 -9.60 24.02 13.12
C LYS A 45 -9.51 24.20 11.59
N GLU A 46 -9.54 23.11 10.85
CA GLU A 46 -9.62 23.04 9.40
C GLU A 46 -11.07 23.14 8.92
N TYR A 47 -11.38 24.25 8.25
CA TYR A 47 -12.67 24.55 7.65
C TYR A 47 -12.51 24.65 6.13
N PHE A 48 -13.27 23.85 5.37
CA PHE A 48 -13.38 24.05 3.93
C PHE A 48 -14.23 25.30 3.69
N ALA A 49 -13.58 26.42 3.36
CA ALA A 49 -14.27 27.67 3.12
C ALA A 49 -15.00 27.62 1.77
N GLU A 50 -16.32 27.44 1.81
CA GLU A 50 -17.16 27.48 0.60
C GLU A 50 -16.98 28.79 -0.18
N THR A 51 -16.73 29.89 0.53
CA THR A 51 -16.42 31.21 -0.05
C THR A 51 -15.08 31.26 -0.78
N GLU A 52 -14.09 30.45 -0.37
CA GLU A 52 -12.76 30.40 -1.00
C GLU A 52 -12.77 29.54 -2.26
N TYR A 53 -13.47 28.41 -2.23
CA TYR A 53 -13.45 27.42 -3.31
C TYR A 53 -14.67 27.50 -4.25
N GLY A 54 -15.71 28.24 -3.88
CA GLY A 54 -16.93 28.40 -4.69
C GLY A 54 -17.80 27.15 -4.79
N VAL A 55 -17.47 26.10 -4.05
CA VAL A 55 -18.19 24.82 -4.01
C VAL A 55 -18.53 24.46 -2.57
N LYS A 56 -19.68 23.79 -2.37
CA LYS A 56 -20.04 23.25 -1.05
C LYS A 56 -19.16 22.05 -0.72
N ALA A 57 -18.86 21.88 0.57
CA ALA A 57 -18.17 20.68 1.02
C ALA A 57 -19.03 19.43 0.75
N SER A 58 -18.40 18.35 0.31
CA SER A 58 -19.07 17.09 0.01
C SER A 58 -19.70 16.45 1.25
N PRO A 59 -20.79 15.68 1.11
CA PRO A 59 -21.46 15.06 2.26
C PRO A 59 -20.56 14.02 2.94
N ARG A 60 -20.75 13.86 4.26
CA ARG A 60 -20.10 12.81 5.05
C ARG A 60 -20.99 11.55 5.05
N VAL A 61 -20.37 10.40 4.84
CA VAL A 61 -21.03 9.09 4.78
C VAL A 61 -20.67 8.30 6.05
N ALA A 62 -21.65 7.61 6.63
CA ALA A 62 -21.47 6.85 7.87
C ALA A 62 -20.76 5.49 7.65
N PHE A 63 -20.99 4.86 6.50
CA PHE A 63 -20.35 3.61 6.11
C PHE A 63 -19.19 3.89 5.16
N MET A 64 -17.97 3.64 5.62
CA MET A 64 -16.75 3.85 4.84
C MET A 64 -16.41 2.55 4.12
N ARG A 65 -17.00 2.32 2.95
CA ARG A 65 -16.51 1.28 2.04
C ARG A 65 -15.43 1.88 1.15
N ARG A 66 -14.30 1.19 1.05
CA ARG A 66 -13.23 1.55 0.12
C ARG A 66 -13.66 1.32 -1.32
N GLY A 67 -13.14 2.13 -2.24
CA GLY A 67 -13.50 2.05 -3.66
C GLY A 67 -14.95 2.45 -3.96
N GLY A 68 -15.47 1.99 -5.10
CA GLY A 68 -16.83 2.29 -5.55
C GLY A 68 -17.02 3.68 -6.16
N GLY A 69 -15.93 4.42 -6.37
CA GLY A 69 -15.93 5.67 -7.12
C GLY A 69 -16.09 5.47 -8.63
N ARG A 70 -16.01 6.57 -9.37
CA ARG A 70 -16.11 6.60 -10.83
C ARG A 70 -14.74 6.77 -11.47
N ASP A 71 -14.51 6.08 -12.58
CA ASP A 71 -13.40 6.43 -13.48
C ASP A 71 -13.76 7.74 -14.19
N GLN A 72 -12.93 8.77 -13.97
CA GLN A 72 -13.08 10.06 -14.60
C GLN A 72 -11.73 10.73 -14.84
N LEU A 73 -11.51 11.16 -16.08
CA LEU A 73 -10.54 12.20 -16.37
C LEU A 73 -11.06 13.55 -15.87
N GLY A 74 -12.32 13.85 -16.17
CA GLY A 74 -12.98 15.11 -15.81
C GLY A 74 -12.84 16.17 -16.89
N LYS A 75 -13.79 17.12 -16.91
CA LYS A 75 -13.77 18.28 -17.80
C LYS A 75 -12.82 19.34 -17.22
N PRO A 76 -12.26 20.25 -18.05
CA PRO A 76 -11.56 21.43 -17.55
C PRO A 76 -12.44 22.21 -16.57
N TYR A 77 -11.84 22.70 -15.50
CA TYR A 77 -12.55 23.39 -14.43
C TYR A 77 -11.71 24.53 -13.86
N GLN A 78 -12.38 25.49 -13.23
CA GLN A 78 -11.74 26.68 -12.67
C GLN A 78 -11.89 26.70 -11.15
N VAL A 79 -10.80 26.95 -10.43
CA VAL A 79 -10.80 27.15 -8.98
C VAL A 79 -9.95 28.38 -8.68
N ARG A 80 -10.46 29.32 -7.87
CA ARG A 80 -9.78 30.58 -7.54
C ARG A 80 -9.27 31.35 -8.77
N GLY A 81 -10.05 31.37 -9.85
CA GLY A 81 -9.70 32.05 -11.09
C GLY A 81 -8.68 31.29 -11.98
N LYS A 82 -8.07 30.20 -11.49
CA LYS A 82 -7.10 29.39 -12.24
C LYS A 82 -7.77 28.20 -12.92
N TRP A 83 -7.51 28.04 -14.21
CA TRP A 83 -7.98 26.90 -15.00
C TRP A 83 -7.11 25.67 -14.79
N TYR A 84 -7.76 24.53 -14.61
CA TYR A 84 -7.15 23.21 -14.52
C TYR A 84 -7.70 22.34 -15.65
N TYR A 85 -6.79 21.63 -16.33
CA TYR A 85 -7.09 20.77 -17.46
C TYR A 85 -6.67 19.34 -17.10
N PRO A 86 -7.59 18.52 -16.57
CA PRO A 86 -7.30 17.12 -16.33
C PRO A 86 -6.84 16.42 -17.61
N LYS A 87 -5.71 15.73 -17.52
CA LYS A 87 -5.15 14.95 -18.62
C LYS A 87 -4.42 13.73 -18.08
N GLU A 88 -4.47 12.64 -18.83
CA GLU A 88 -3.64 11.48 -18.55
C GLU A 88 -2.28 11.67 -19.21
N ASP A 89 -1.27 11.90 -18.39
CA ASP A 89 0.10 12.09 -18.83
C ASP A 89 0.95 10.97 -18.24
N LYS A 90 1.20 9.93 -19.05
CA LYS A 90 1.93 8.73 -18.63
C LYS A 90 3.39 9.01 -18.25
N ARG A 91 3.92 10.18 -18.63
CA ARG A 91 5.29 10.61 -18.31
C ARG A 91 5.29 11.72 -17.26
N TYR A 92 4.17 11.94 -16.56
CA TYR A 92 4.09 12.96 -15.54
C TYR A 92 5.09 12.70 -14.43
N ARG A 93 6.03 13.63 -14.29
CA ARG A 93 7.02 13.68 -13.21
C ARG A 93 7.23 15.14 -12.85
N LYS A 94 6.94 15.51 -11.61
CA LYS A 94 7.04 16.89 -11.17
C LYS A 94 7.55 16.99 -9.74
N VAL A 95 8.40 17.98 -9.49
CA VAL A 95 8.84 18.35 -8.15
C VAL A 95 8.04 19.58 -7.69
N GLY A 96 7.61 19.58 -6.44
CA GLY A 96 6.84 20.66 -5.84
C GLY A 96 6.57 20.41 -4.37
N LEU A 97 5.75 21.26 -3.74
CA LEU A 97 5.37 21.05 -2.35
C LEU A 97 4.21 20.05 -2.25
N ALA A 98 4.28 19.18 -1.27
CA ALA A 98 3.14 18.39 -0.79
C ALA A 98 2.61 19.00 0.50
N SER A 99 1.30 18.86 0.71
CA SER A 99 0.70 18.94 2.05
C SER A 99 -0.12 17.70 2.32
N TRP A 100 -0.88 17.67 3.42
CA TRP A 100 -1.76 16.56 3.73
C TRP A 100 -3.13 17.05 4.21
N TYR A 101 -4.14 16.21 3.96
CA TYR A 101 -5.52 16.45 4.34
C TYR A 101 -5.74 16.12 5.81
N GLY A 102 -6.15 17.10 6.61
CA GLY A 102 -6.49 16.83 8.00
C GLY A 102 -7.93 16.33 8.21
N ASP A 103 -8.28 16.16 9.48
CA ASP A 103 -9.39 15.30 9.94
C ASP A 103 -10.79 15.81 9.50
N ALA A 104 -10.89 17.06 9.07
CA ALA A 104 -12.15 17.66 8.62
C ALA A 104 -12.77 16.93 7.42
N PHE A 105 -11.91 16.34 6.59
CA PHE A 105 -12.29 15.63 5.36
C PHE A 105 -12.70 14.18 5.62
N HIS A 106 -12.30 13.58 6.73
CA HIS A 106 -12.53 12.16 7.03
C HIS A 106 -14.01 11.78 6.85
N GLY A 107 -14.29 10.68 6.16
CA GLY A 107 -15.65 10.19 5.88
C GLY A 107 -16.43 10.98 4.83
N ARG A 108 -15.85 12.01 4.19
CA ARG A 108 -16.52 12.73 3.09
C ARG A 108 -16.26 12.09 1.74
N LEU A 109 -17.15 12.35 0.78
CA LEU A 109 -16.94 11.93 -0.60
C LEU A 109 -15.83 12.76 -1.28
N THR A 110 -14.91 12.09 -1.97
CA THR A 110 -13.91 12.69 -2.84
C THR A 110 -14.51 13.08 -4.19
N ALA A 111 -13.74 13.75 -5.06
CA ALA A 111 -14.17 14.13 -6.40
C ALA A 111 -14.63 12.97 -7.28
N ASN A 112 -14.06 11.76 -7.10
CA ASN A 112 -14.49 10.58 -7.85
C ASN A 112 -15.64 9.81 -7.18
N GLY A 113 -16.02 10.16 -5.96
CA GLY A 113 -17.12 9.55 -5.20
C GLY A 113 -16.70 8.43 -4.26
N GLU A 114 -15.40 8.20 -4.07
CA GLU A 114 -14.90 7.37 -2.97
C GLU A 114 -15.04 8.10 -1.64
N VAL A 115 -15.00 7.36 -0.53
CA VAL A 115 -14.97 7.97 0.81
C VAL A 115 -13.51 8.21 1.22
N TYR A 116 -13.17 9.44 1.58
CA TYR A 116 -11.86 9.75 2.12
C TYR A 116 -11.71 9.20 3.54
N ASP A 117 -10.59 8.54 3.78
CA ASP A 117 -10.19 8.02 5.09
C ASP A 117 -8.73 8.42 5.35
N THR A 118 -8.47 8.92 6.55
CA THR A 118 -7.16 9.45 6.97
C THR A 118 -6.15 8.33 7.16
N ALA A 119 -6.62 7.11 7.47
CA ALA A 119 -5.80 5.92 7.66
C ALA A 119 -5.36 5.26 6.33
N GLN A 120 -5.94 5.68 5.21
CA GLN A 120 -5.74 5.07 3.89
C GLN A 120 -4.65 5.78 3.10
N LEU A 121 -3.96 5.08 2.19
CA LEU A 121 -2.92 5.67 1.32
C LEU A 121 -3.53 6.36 0.10
N THR A 122 -4.20 7.49 0.34
CA THR A 122 -4.88 8.28 -0.69
C THR A 122 -4.24 9.66 -0.88
N ALA A 123 -4.54 10.30 -2.01
CA ALA A 123 -4.10 11.64 -2.33
C ALA A 123 -5.06 12.35 -3.29
N ALA A 124 -4.86 13.65 -3.44
CA ALA A 124 -5.47 14.43 -4.49
C ALA A 124 -4.45 15.07 -5.38
N HIS A 125 -4.82 15.16 -6.66
CA HIS A 125 -4.04 15.84 -7.65
C HIS A 125 -4.93 16.71 -8.55
N PRO A 126 -4.47 17.90 -9.00
CA PRO A 126 -5.35 18.82 -9.72
C PRO A 126 -5.76 18.30 -11.11
N THR A 127 -4.89 17.52 -11.77
CA THR A 127 -5.09 17.17 -13.18
C THR A 127 -4.93 15.69 -13.53
N MET A 128 -4.58 14.83 -12.57
CA MET A 128 -4.41 13.40 -12.89
C MET A 128 -5.78 12.75 -13.13
N PRO A 129 -5.85 11.67 -13.92
CA PRO A 129 -7.06 10.86 -13.98
C PRO A 129 -7.44 10.31 -12.60
N LEU A 130 -8.73 10.11 -12.34
CA LEU A 130 -9.21 9.49 -11.11
C LEU A 130 -9.96 8.19 -11.42
N PRO A 131 -9.82 7.14 -10.60
CA PRO A 131 -8.72 6.95 -9.67
C PRO A 131 -7.41 6.61 -10.43
N SER A 132 -6.26 7.01 -9.88
CA SER A 132 -4.95 6.62 -10.40
C SER A 132 -3.93 6.40 -9.28
N TYR A 133 -2.74 5.95 -9.64
CA TYR A 133 -1.62 5.81 -8.73
C TYR A 133 -0.55 6.84 -9.01
N ALA A 134 -0.01 7.41 -7.94
CA ALA A 134 1.16 8.28 -8.00
C ALA A 134 2.20 7.82 -6.98
N ARG A 135 3.46 7.72 -7.41
CA ARG A 135 4.58 7.57 -6.48
C ARG A 135 4.95 8.95 -5.95
N VAL A 136 5.00 9.08 -4.65
CA VAL A 136 5.43 10.29 -3.96
C VAL A 136 6.73 9.97 -3.26
N THR A 137 7.75 10.78 -3.52
CA THR A 137 9.05 10.68 -2.84
C THR A 137 9.30 11.98 -2.09
N ASN A 138 9.49 11.90 -0.78
CA ASN A 138 10.01 13.03 0.00
C ASN A 138 11.49 13.20 -0.33
N LEU A 139 11.87 14.37 -0.85
CA LEU A 139 13.23 14.65 -1.29
C LEU A 139 14.19 14.95 -0.12
N GLU A 140 13.67 15.25 1.06
CA GLU A 140 14.48 15.53 2.25
C GLU A 140 14.90 14.24 2.95
N THR A 141 13.98 13.27 3.08
CA THR A 141 14.24 12.00 3.77
C THR A 141 14.58 10.86 2.82
N GLY A 142 14.20 10.96 1.54
CA GLY A 142 14.31 9.87 0.56
C GLY A 142 13.16 8.85 0.64
N SER A 143 12.25 8.97 1.62
CA SER A 143 11.10 8.08 1.76
C SER A 143 10.20 8.15 0.53
N SER A 144 9.72 7.02 0.03
CA SER A 144 8.77 6.98 -1.08
C SER A 144 7.63 5.99 -0.85
N VAL A 145 6.45 6.30 -1.36
CA VAL A 145 5.28 5.42 -1.32
C VAL A 145 4.38 5.71 -2.52
N ILE A 146 3.70 4.68 -3.02
CA ILE A 146 2.62 4.85 -4.00
C ILE A 146 1.33 5.15 -3.23
N VAL A 147 0.60 6.15 -3.71
CA VAL A 147 -0.71 6.56 -3.18
C VAL A 147 -1.78 6.47 -4.27
N ARG A 148 -3.01 6.21 -3.86
CA ARG A 148 -4.20 6.27 -4.70
C ARG A 148 -4.70 7.71 -4.81
N VAL A 149 -4.62 8.28 -6.01
CA VAL A 149 -5.19 9.58 -6.34
C VAL A 149 -6.67 9.42 -6.66
N ASN A 150 -7.54 9.82 -5.74
CA ASN A 150 -8.99 9.71 -5.87
C ASN A 150 -9.74 11.06 -5.71
N ASP A 151 -9.00 12.14 -5.44
CA ASP A 151 -9.58 13.47 -5.25
C ASP A 151 -8.88 14.57 -6.07
N ARG A 152 -9.47 15.79 -6.04
CA ARG A 152 -9.00 16.97 -6.78
C ARG A 152 -8.45 18.03 -5.81
N GLY A 153 -7.36 18.66 -6.21
CA GLY A 153 -6.59 19.61 -5.40
C GLY A 153 -5.11 19.20 -5.37
N PRO A 154 -4.22 19.92 -4.68
CA PRO A 154 -4.41 21.21 -4.00
C PRO A 154 -4.69 22.39 -4.94
N TYR A 155 -5.29 23.45 -4.39
CA TYR A 155 -5.52 24.72 -5.08
C TYR A 155 -4.77 25.91 -4.47
N HIS A 156 -3.76 25.62 -3.65
CA HIS A 156 -2.82 26.62 -3.14
C HIS A 156 -1.57 26.66 -4.02
N GLU A 157 -0.96 27.84 -4.11
CA GLU A 157 0.24 28.03 -4.93
C GLU A 157 1.42 27.20 -4.43
N GLY A 158 2.23 26.69 -5.36
CA GLY A 158 3.41 25.87 -5.06
C GLY A 158 3.14 24.42 -4.67
N ARG A 159 1.92 24.08 -4.24
CA ARG A 159 1.54 22.70 -3.90
C ARG A 159 1.11 21.92 -5.13
N ILE A 160 1.59 20.68 -5.26
CA ILE A 160 1.32 19.81 -6.41
C ILE A 160 0.50 18.58 -6.05
N ILE A 161 0.49 18.19 -4.78
CA ILE A 161 -0.24 17.02 -4.28
C ILE A 161 -0.60 17.24 -2.81
N ASP A 162 -1.79 16.79 -2.41
CA ASP A 162 -2.18 16.70 -1.00
C ASP A 162 -2.42 15.22 -0.71
N VAL A 163 -1.74 14.66 0.28
CA VAL A 163 -1.83 13.23 0.62
C VAL A 163 -2.64 13.01 1.89
N SER A 164 -3.01 11.78 2.20
CA SER A 164 -3.63 11.45 3.48
C SER A 164 -2.65 11.59 4.65
N GLN A 165 -3.18 11.70 5.87
CA GLN A 165 -2.37 11.72 7.08
C GLN A 165 -1.45 10.49 7.18
N ARG A 166 -1.97 9.29 6.88
CA ARG A 166 -1.16 8.05 6.88
C ARG A 166 0.01 8.11 5.89
N ALA A 167 -0.22 8.62 4.68
CA ALA A 167 0.85 8.77 3.69
C ALA A 167 1.90 9.80 4.13
N ALA A 168 1.48 10.92 4.74
CA ALA A 168 2.40 11.92 5.28
C ALA A 168 3.27 11.39 6.43
N GLN A 169 2.71 10.53 7.29
CA GLN A 169 3.48 9.83 8.33
C GLN A 169 4.55 8.92 7.73
N MET A 170 4.19 8.14 6.71
CA MET A 170 5.14 7.24 6.04
C MET A 170 6.24 8.01 5.30
N LEU A 171 5.89 9.15 4.72
CA LEU A 171 6.83 10.06 4.06
C LEU A 171 7.62 10.95 5.03
N ASP A 172 7.36 10.85 6.33
CA ASP A 172 8.06 11.55 7.41
C ASP A 172 7.96 13.08 7.31
N TYR A 173 6.75 13.61 7.14
CA TYR A 173 6.51 15.06 7.19
C TYR A 173 5.17 15.49 7.82
N ASP A 174 4.41 14.57 8.41
CA ASP A 174 3.12 14.87 9.05
C ASP A 174 3.25 15.97 10.12
N LYS A 175 4.29 15.91 10.95
CA LYS A 175 4.58 16.90 12.01
C LYS A 175 4.99 18.27 11.48
N VAL A 176 5.66 18.32 10.33
CA VAL A 176 6.11 19.56 9.67
C VAL A 176 4.96 20.21 8.90
N GLY A 177 4.03 19.40 8.40
CA GLY A 177 2.83 19.83 7.67
C GLY A 177 3.00 19.84 6.16
N THR A 178 4.19 20.20 5.67
CA THR A 178 4.51 20.23 4.23
C THR A 178 5.91 19.71 3.96
N ALA A 179 6.14 19.13 2.79
CA ALA A 179 7.46 18.69 2.35
C ALA A 179 7.69 18.94 0.86
N LYS A 180 8.95 19.05 0.45
CA LYS A 180 9.33 19.06 -0.97
C LYS A 180 9.34 17.64 -1.49
N VAL A 181 8.45 17.34 -2.44
CA VAL A 181 8.28 15.98 -2.97
C VAL A 181 8.50 15.93 -4.48
N LYS A 182 8.88 14.74 -4.96
CA LYS A 182 8.75 14.34 -6.36
C LYS A 182 7.50 13.47 -6.50
N VAL A 183 6.64 13.82 -7.45
CA VAL A 183 5.41 13.08 -7.79
C VAL A 183 5.55 12.51 -9.19
N GLU A 184 5.35 11.19 -9.31
CA GLU A 184 5.45 10.43 -10.55
C GLU A 184 4.14 9.67 -10.78
N TYR A 185 3.57 9.80 -11.98
CA TYR A 185 2.39 9.01 -12.36
C TYR A 185 2.77 7.55 -12.60
N VAL A 186 2.05 6.62 -11.97
CA VAL A 186 2.30 5.18 -12.08
C VAL A 186 1.30 4.52 -13.02
N GLY A 187 0.02 4.89 -12.97
CA GLY A 187 -1.01 4.28 -13.81
C GLY A 187 -2.43 4.51 -13.32
N ARG A 188 -3.41 3.92 -13.99
CA ARG A 188 -4.81 3.87 -13.53
C ARG A 188 -4.92 2.92 -12.34
N ALA A 189 -5.78 3.27 -11.39
CA ALA A 189 -6.07 2.42 -10.24
C ALA A 189 -7.39 1.67 -10.44
N PRO A 190 -7.55 0.43 -9.94
CA PRO A 190 -8.80 -0.31 -9.97
C PRO A 190 -9.92 0.42 -9.20
N LEU A 191 -11.19 0.23 -9.60
CA LEU A 191 -12.35 0.88 -8.98
C LEU A 191 -12.84 0.20 -7.69
N ASP A 192 -12.51 -1.07 -7.49
CA ASP A 192 -12.91 -1.86 -6.31
C ASP A 192 -12.20 -1.38 -5.03
N GLY A 193 -11.04 -0.74 -5.16
CA GLY A 193 -10.30 -0.17 -4.04
C GLY A 193 -9.62 -1.22 -3.17
N ASN A 194 -9.37 -2.43 -3.66
CA ASN A 194 -8.66 -3.49 -2.93
C ASN A 194 -7.14 -3.41 -3.16
N ASP A 195 -6.57 -2.20 -3.06
CA ASP A 195 -5.16 -1.94 -3.39
C ASP A 195 -4.24 -1.73 -2.17
N ASP A 196 -4.75 -1.92 -0.94
CA ASP A 196 -4.01 -1.60 0.29
C ASP A 196 -2.68 -2.35 0.41
N GLN A 197 -2.69 -3.66 0.14
CA GLN A 197 -1.48 -4.47 0.19
C GLN A 197 -0.44 -3.98 -0.84
N TYR A 198 -0.89 -3.62 -2.05
CA TYR A 198 -0.03 -3.10 -3.10
C TYR A 198 0.59 -1.74 -2.71
N LEU A 199 -0.23 -0.82 -2.20
CA LEU A 199 0.23 0.51 -1.79
C LEU A 199 1.20 0.41 -0.60
N MET A 200 0.90 -0.43 0.38
CA MET A 200 1.77 -0.61 1.55
C MET A 200 3.09 -1.30 1.19
N ALA A 201 3.07 -2.31 0.31
CA ALA A 201 4.28 -2.97 -0.19
C ALA A 201 5.18 -2.02 -1.01
N SER A 202 4.62 -0.94 -1.56
CA SER A 202 5.37 0.05 -2.33
C SER A 202 6.19 1.03 -1.47
N TYR A 203 6.07 0.95 -0.14
CA TYR A 203 6.77 1.85 0.76
C TYR A 203 8.27 1.55 0.82
N HIS A 204 9.07 2.57 0.53
CA HIS A 204 10.52 2.55 0.69
C HIS A 204 10.87 3.61 1.75
N PRO A 205 11.30 3.21 2.96
CA PRO A 205 11.68 4.16 3.99
C PRO A 205 12.96 4.91 3.58
N GLY A 206 12.95 6.21 3.82
CA GLY A 206 14.11 7.08 3.67
C GLY A 206 15.19 6.78 4.70
N ASN A 207 16.42 7.19 4.42
CA ASN A 207 17.59 7.00 5.30
C ASN A 207 17.97 5.55 5.63
N ARG A 208 17.52 4.56 4.84
CA ARG A 208 18.02 3.18 4.94
C ARG A 208 19.42 3.10 4.31
N ARG A 209 20.34 2.31 4.90
CA ARG A 209 21.53 1.84 4.15
C ARG A 209 21.02 1.17 2.86
N PRO A 210 21.68 1.38 1.69
CA PRO A 210 21.24 0.79 0.43
C PRO A 210 21.00 -0.71 0.62
N ASP A 211 19.77 -1.17 0.39
CA ASP A 211 19.48 -2.59 0.37
C ASP A 211 20.11 -3.16 -0.91
N PRO A 212 20.84 -4.30 -0.87
CA PRO A 212 21.36 -4.94 -2.07
C PRO A 212 20.28 -5.25 -3.12
N SER A 213 18.99 -5.27 -2.74
CA SER A 213 17.85 -5.40 -3.66
C SER A 213 17.42 -4.11 -4.38
N ASP A 214 17.85 -2.93 -3.91
CA ASP A 214 17.53 -1.62 -4.52
C ASP A 214 18.38 -1.32 -5.78
N GLY A 215 19.24 -2.26 -6.18
CA GLY A 215 20.24 -2.08 -7.22
C GLY A 215 21.49 -1.38 -6.68
N LEU A 216 22.65 -1.77 -7.18
CA LEU A 216 23.93 -1.18 -6.77
C LEU A 216 23.90 0.34 -7.03
N PRO A 217 24.38 1.17 -6.08
CA PRO A 217 24.49 2.60 -6.31
C PRO A 217 25.28 2.85 -7.60
N THR A 218 24.79 3.77 -8.44
CA THR A 218 25.52 4.22 -9.64
C THR A 218 26.86 4.83 -9.19
N GLY A 219 27.92 4.02 -9.20
CA GLY A 219 29.23 4.40 -8.67
C GLY A 219 29.98 3.27 -7.94
N VAL A 220 29.33 2.14 -7.64
CA VAL A 220 30.03 0.95 -7.10
C VAL A 220 30.47 0.06 -8.26
N MET A 221 31.76 0.05 -8.56
CA MET A 221 32.38 -0.91 -9.47
C MET A 221 32.42 -2.28 -8.79
N VAL A 222 31.72 -3.27 -9.33
CA VAL A 222 31.89 -4.67 -8.91
C VAL A 222 33.24 -5.14 -9.46
N ALA A 223 34.17 -5.51 -8.58
CA ALA A 223 35.39 -6.17 -9.01
C ALA A 223 35.02 -7.54 -9.62
N MET A 224 35.12 -7.65 -10.94
CA MET A 224 34.98 -8.93 -11.63
C MET A 224 36.32 -9.69 -11.54
N ASN A 225 36.32 -10.95 -11.10
CA ASN A 225 37.48 -11.84 -11.20
C ASN A 225 37.53 -12.55 -12.57
N GLY A 226 37.25 -11.81 -13.63
CA GLY A 226 37.21 -12.32 -15.00
C GLY A 226 37.92 -11.35 -15.95
N PRO A 227 38.36 -11.81 -17.13
CA PRO A 227 39.04 -10.96 -18.09
C PRO A 227 38.13 -9.80 -18.50
N THR A 228 38.65 -8.58 -18.33
CA THR A 228 37.98 -7.32 -18.64
C THR A 228 37.55 -7.30 -20.11
N PRO A 229 36.28 -7.02 -20.44
CA PRO A 229 35.89 -6.83 -21.83
C PRO A 229 36.58 -5.57 -22.36
N VAL A 230 37.55 -5.75 -23.24
CA VAL A 230 38.14 -4.64 -24.01
C VAL A 230 37.08 -4.13 -24.98
N LEU A 231 36.48 -2.98 -24.67
CA LEU A 231 35.78 -2.19 -25.67
C LEU A 231 36.82 -1.74 -26.71
N ALA A 232 36.60 -2.10 -27.97
CA ALA A 232 37.44 -1.66 -29.07
C ALA A 232 37.60 -0.13 -29.03
N ALA A 233 38.86 0.32 -28.96
CA ALA A 233 39.21 1.73 -29.03
C ALA A 233 38.80 2.27 -30.41
N GLY A 234 37.62 2.88 -30.48
CA GLY A 234 37.04 3.36 -31.73
C GLY A 234 35.66 3.98 -31.59
N ALA A 235 35.39 4.68 -30.49
CA ALA A 235 34.20 5.53 -30.39
C ALA A 235 34.53 6.74 -29.50
N THR A 236 34.87 7.86 -30.13
CA THR A 236 34.96 9.17 -29.49
C THR A 236 33.57 9.56 -28.97
N ALA A 237 33.33 9.36 -27.68
CA ALA A 237 32.19 9.97 -27.01
C ALA A 237 32.46 11.47 -26.90
N ALA A 238 31.75 12.27 -27.70
CA ALA A 238 31.79 13.72 -27.64
C ALA A 238 31.40 14.20 -26.24
N ALA A 239 32.31 14.91 -25.58
CA ALA A 239 32.02 15.62 -24.34
C ALA A 239 31.02 16.75 -24.64
N VAL A 240 29.84 16.70 -24.03
CA VAL A 240 28.86 17.80 -24.05
C VAL A 240 29.19 18.72 -22.87
N PRO A 241 29.59 19.99 -23.10
CA PRO A 241 29.90 20.90 -22.00
C PRO A 241 28.63 21.40 -21.29
N PHE A 242 28.74 21.54 -19.97
CA PHE A 242 27.73 22.06 -19.06
C PHE A 242 27.41 23.55 -19.37
N PRO A 243 26.15 23.99 -19.39
CA PRO A 243 25.81 25.38 -19.69
C PRO A 243 25.89 26.22 -18.42
N GLY A 244 26.83 27.17 -18.39
CA GLY A 244 26.87 28.21 -17.36
C GLY A 244 28.26 28.70 -16.98
N GLN A 245 29.01 29.28 -17.93
CA GLN A 245 29.98 30.32 -17.58
C GLN A 245 30.24 31.24 -18.79
N LEU A 246 30.30 32.52 -18.47
CA LEU A 246 30.25 33.66 -19.39
C LEU A 246 31.53 33.79 -20.22
N THR A 247 31.34 34.37 -21.40
CA THR A 247 32.33 34.77 -22.39
C THR A 247 33.33 35.79 -21.83
N ASP A 248 34.63 35.56 -22.06
CA ASP A 248 35.54 36.66 -22.38
C ASP A 248 36.59 36.19 -23.40
N SER A 249 36.86 37.07 -24.35
CA SER A 249 37.58 36.86 -25.60
C SER A 249 38.96 37.52 -25.53
N GLY A 250 40.04 36.79 -25.79
CA GLY A 250 41.37 37.39 -25.91
C GLY A 250 42.51 36.41 -26.22
N GLN A 251 42.81 36.27 -27.51
CA GLN A 251 44.11 36.00 -28.17
C GLN A 251 45.16 35.02 -27.59
N ALA A 252 45.45 33.98 -28.38
CA ALA A 252 46.74 33.26 -28.41
C ALA A 252 47.87 34.16 -28.98
N PRO A 253 49.16 33.87 -28.71
CA PRO A 253 49.92 33.19 -29.77
C PRO A 253 51.08 32.25 -29.34
N GLN A 254 51.21 31.19 -30.15
CA GLN A 254 52.42 30.65 -30.77
C GLN A 254 53.52 29.94 -29.95
N ALA A 255 53.66 28.65 -30.25
CA ALA A 255 54.88 27.87 -30.07
C ALA A 255 55.38 27.43 -31.46
N GLU A 256 56.69 27.53 -31.71
CA GLU A 256 57.54 26.82 -32.70
C GLU A 256 59.00 27.32 -32.54
N PRO A 257 60.09 26.62 -32.96
CA PRO A 257 60.16 25.37 -33.75
C PRO A 257 61.19 24.29 -33.30
N ALA A 258 61.03 23.09 -33.90
CA ALA A 258 62.00 22.10 -34.45
C ALA A 258 63.29 21.71 -33.65
N MET A 259 63.70 20.43 -33.53
CA MET A 259 64.12 19.52 -34.61
C MET A 259 64.35 18.06 -34.12
N SER A 260 63.94 17.09 -34.96
CA SER A 260 64.50 15.74 -35.25
C SER A 260 64.80 14.74 -34.11
N SER A 261 64.50 13.44 -34.16
CA SER A 261 64.16 12.53 -35.27
C SER A 261 63.82 11.13 -34.71
N GLN A 262 63.10 10.35 -35.54
CA GLN A 262 63.02 8.88 -35.60
C GLN A 262 62.16 8.10 -34.57
N ALA A 263 61.06 7.55 -35.10
CA ALA A 263 60.52 6.24 -34.72
C ALA A 263 61.24 5.14 -35.53
N PRO A 264 61.04 3.82 -35.29
CA PRO A 264 60.23 3.16 -34.25
C PRO A 264 61.00 2.04 -33.49
N GLY A 265 60.64 1.75 -32.23
CA GLY A 265 61.16 0.58 -31.52
C GLY A 265 60.78 0.54 -30.04
N ASP A 266 60.06 -0.52 -29.67
CA ASP A 266 59.86 -1.13 -28.35
C ASP A 266 60.12 -0.28 -27.09
N VAL A 267 59.03 0.13 -26.42
CA VAL A 267 59.10 0.51 -25.01
C VAL A 267 58.94 -0.76 -24.17
N ALA A 268 60.07 -1.29 -23.71
CA ALA A 268 60.13 -2.27 -22.63
C ALA A 268 59.65 -1.64 -21.31
N LEU A 269 58.80 -2.35 -20.58
CA LEU A 269 58.47 -2.03 -19.19
C LEU A 269 59.71 -2.31 -18.30
N PRO A 270 59.96 -1.52 -17.25
CA PRO A 270 61.00 -1.82 -16.28
C PRO A 270 60.70 -3.12 -15.52
N ASP A 271 61.74 -3.91 -15.26
CA ASP A 271 61.68 -5.27 -14.68
C ASP A 271 61.27 -5.32 -13.20
N PHE A 272 60.99 -4.18 -12.56
CA PHE A 272 60.52 -4.10 -11.17
C PHE A 272 59.42 -3.05 -11.02
N GLY A 273 58.23 -3.50 -10.57
CA GLY A 273 57.16 -2.65 -10.07
C GLY A 273 57.43 -2.15 -8.63
N PRO A 274 56.64 -1.19 -8.11
CA PRO A 274 56.82 -0.67 -6.77
C PRO A 274 56.63 -1.77 -5.71
N ILE A 275 57.61 -1.90 -4.81
CA ILE A 275 57.58 -2.83 -3.67
C ILE A 275 56.42 -2.44 -2.75
N VAL A 276 55.48 -3.36 -2.55
CA VAL A 276 54.40 -3.22 -1.58
C VAL A 276 54.97 -3.52 -0.19
N PRO A 277 54.82 -2.65 0.82
CA PRO A 277 55.23 -2.98 2.19
C PRO A 277 54.39 -4.16 2.73
N GLU A 278 55.03 -5.06 3.48
CA GLU A 278 54.33 -6.19 4.11
C GLU A 278 53.24 -5.70 5.07
N ARG A 279 52.09 -6.38 5.00
CA ARG A 279 50.97 -6.19 5.93
C ARG A 279 51.44 -6.59 7.33
N PRO A 280 51.25 -5.76 8.37
CA PRO A 280 51.64 -6.13 9.72
C PRO A 280 50.83 -7.35 10.20
N ASP A 281 51.54 -8.38 10.66
CA ASP A 281 50.95 -9.53 11.32
C ASP A 281 50.31 -9.11 12.65
N ILE A 282 48.99 -9.27 12.75
CA ILE A 282 48.28 -9.16 14.02
C ILE A 282 48.45 -10.51 14.73
N SER A 283 49.43 -10.59 15.62
CA SER A 283 49.60 -11.72 16.54
C SER A 283 48.56 -11.63 17.66
N LEU A 284 47.49 -12.43 17.57
CA LEU A 284 46.52 -12.59 18.66
C LEU A 284 46.92 -13.78 19.56
N PRO A 285 46.86 -13.63 20.91
CA PRO A 285 47.17 -14.70 21.85
C PRO A 285 46.12 -15.84 21.79
N PRO A 286 46.51 -17.10 22.09
CA PRO A 286 45.73 -18.29 21.74
C PRO A 286 44.52 -18.62 22.64
N ASN A 287 43.93 -17.66 23.36
CA ASN A 287 42.72 -17.92 24.15
C ASN A 287 41.78 -16.70 24.18
N SER A 288 40.75 -16.72 23.33
CA SER A 288 39.54 -15.89 23.46
C SER A 288 38.32 -16.68 22.96
N PRO A 289 37.18 -16.67 23.68
CA PRO A 289 36.11 -17.68 23.57
C PRO A 289 35.06 -17.43 22.49
N PHE A 290 35.36 -16.64 21.45
CA PHE A 290 34.39 -16.37 20.38
C PHE A 290 34.85 -16.96 19.05
N ALA A 291 34.15 -18.01 18.61
CA ALA A 291 34.31 -18.58 17.29
C ALA A 291 33.83 -17.60 16.22
N MET A 292 34.77 -16.90 15.58
CA MET A 292 34.56 -16.29 14.27
C MET A 292 34.53 -17.42 13.24
N ALA A 293 33.32 -17.83 12.85
CA ALA A 293 33.14 -18.70 11.69
C ALA A 293 33.53 -17.91 10.44
N SER A 294 34.76 -18.08 9.99
CA SER A 294 35.19 -17.75 8.65
C SER A 294 34.42 -18.66 7.68
N LEU A 295 33.31 -18.17 7.14
CA LEU A 295 32.60 -18.85 6.05
C LEU A 295 33.34 -18.60 4.74
N SER A 296 34.36 -19.43 4.48
CA SER A 296 34.84 -19.68 3.13
C SER A 296 33.74 -20.42 2.36
N TYR A 297 32.92 -19.68 1.61
CA TYR A 297 31.89 -20.27 0.75
C TYR A 297 32.33 -20.18 -0.70
N ALA A 298 33.35 -20.97 -1.05
CA ALA A 298 33.79 -21.14 -2.42
C ALA A 298 34.47 -22.49 -2.60
N ASP A 299 33.77 -23.58 -2.30
CA ASP A 299 34.07 -24.89 -2.89
C ASP A 299 32.84 -25.80 -2.79
N GLU A 300 31.85 -25.59 -3.67
CA GLU A 300 30.93 -26.66 -4.10
C GLU A 300 30.06 -26.15 -5.27
N ARG A 301 30.62 -26.21 -6.48
CA ARG A 301 29.82 -26.33 -7.71
C ARG A 301 30.62 -27.09 -8.74
N VAL A 302 30.31 -28.37 -8.94
CA VAL A 302 30.00 -28.91 -10.27
C VAL A 302 29.11 -30.14 -10.08
N GLY A 303 27.91 -30.13 -10.66
CA GLY A 303 27.16 -31.37 -10.87
C GLY A 303 25.65 -31.33 -10.59
N ARG A 304 24.89 -30.42 -11.23
CA ARG A 304 23.63 -30.80 -11.89
C ARG A 304 22.93 -29.64 -12.61
N ALA A 305 22.77 -29.87 -13.91
CA ALA A 305 21.61 -29.63 -14.76
C ALA A 305 21.22 -28.18 -15.14
N ASP A 306 21.31 -27.98 -16.46
CA ASP A 306 20.90 -26.84 -17.27
C ASP A 306 19.46 -26.38 -17.02
N VAL A 307 19.31 -25.16 -16.51
CA VAL A 307 18.01 -24.48 -16.34
C VAL A 307 17.57 -23.79 -17.64
N PHE A 308 18.43 -23.69 -18.66
CA PHE A 308 18.11 -22.99 -19.91
C PHE A 308 17.85 -23.90 -21.12
N ALA A 309 17.95 -25.22 -20.97
CA ALA A 309 17.58 -26.16 -22.05
C ALA A 309 16.06 -26.32 -22.24
N ALA A 310 15.23 -25.78 -21.32
CA ALA A 310 13.77 -25.94 -21.35
C ALA A 310 13.01 -24.90 -22.19
N PHE A 311 13.70 -23.96 -22.83
CA PHE A 311 13.06 -22.90 -23.63
C PHE A 311 13.00 -23.17 -25.14
N ASP A 312 13.56 -24.28 -25.62
CA ASP A 312 13.72 -24.53 -27.06
C ASP A 312 12.76 -25.60 -27.64
N GLY A 313 11.63 -25.87 -26.99
CA GLY A 313 10.68 -26.83 -27.53
C GLY A 313 9.31 -26.82 -26.86
N ALA A 314 8.30 -26.43 -27.66
CA ALA A 314 6.85 -26.52 -27.41
C ALA A 314 6.24 -25.44 -26.48
N GLY A 315 5.20 -24.78 -27.03
CA GLY A 315 4.47 -23.70 -26.37
C GLY A 315 3.80 -24.15 -25.07
N MET A 316 4.15 -23.47 -23.98
CA MET A 316 3.55 -23.68 -22.66
C MET A 316 2.11 -23.17 -22.64
N SER A 317 1.20 -23.96 -22.06
CA SER A 317 -0.18 -23.55 -21.84
C SER A 317 -0.29 -22.58 -20.64
N PRO A 318 -1.36 -21.76 -20.54
CA PRO A 318 -1.58 -20.89 -19.38
C PRO A 318 -1.57 -21.62 -18.03
N SER A 319 -1.95 -22.90 -18.01
CA SER A 319 -1.87 -23.76 -16.82
C SER A 319 -0.44 -24.11 -16.42
N ASP A 320 0.47 -24.28 -17.37
CA ASP A 320 1.87 -24.62 -17.09
C ASP A 320 2.62 -23.43 -16.47
N ILE A 321 2.29 -22.21 -16.93
CA ILE A 321 2.80 -20.95 -16.37
C ILE A 321 2.28 -20.75 -14.94
N LEU A 322 1.00 -21.02 -14.69
CA LEU A 322 0.38 -20.93 -13.36
C LEU A 322 0.99 -21.94 -12.36
N GLN A 323 1.25 -23.16 -12.80
CA GLN A 323 1.89 -24.18 -11.97
C GLN A 323 3.37 -23.89 -11.72
N SER A 324 4.08 -23.36 -12.72
CA SER A 324 5.45 -22.88 -12.58
C SER A 324 5.53 -21.74 -11.54
N TRP A 325 4.64 -20.76 -11.63
CA TRP A 325 4.57 -19.64 -10.69
C TRP A 325 4.24 -20.10 -9.26
N LYS A 326 3.29 -21.03 -9.09
CA LYS A 326 2.98 -21.63 -7.79
C LYS A 326 4.16 -22.40 -7.19
N ARG A 327 4.95 -23.11 -8.01
CA ARG A 327 6.18 -23.80 -7.58
C ARG A 327 7.30 -22.83 -7.20
N SER A 328 7.43 -21.70 -7.90
CA SER A 328 8.48 -20.72 -7.61
C SER A 328 8.14 -19.83 -6.41
N ASN A 329 6.86 -19.68 -6.07
CA ASN A 329 6.41 -18.88 -4.92
C ASN A 329 6.06 -19.71 -3.68
N SER A 330 6.34 -21.02 -3.66
CA SER A 330 6.27 -21.81 -2.43
C SER A 330 7.53 -21.60 -1.59
N THR A 331 7.74 -20.37 -1.12
CA THR A 331 8.58 -20.10 0.04
C THR A 331 7.67 -19.56 1.13
N SER A 332 7.07 -20.47 1.88
CA SER A 332 6.48 -20.13 3.17
C SER A 332 7.04 -21.10 4.22
N PRO A 333 7.66 -20.58 5.30
CA PRO A 333 8.08 -21.38 6.45
C PRO A 333 6.83 -21.83 7.22
N ASP A 334 6.71 -23.11 7.58
CA ASP A 334 5.72 -23.67 8.52
C ASP A 334 4.40 -22.88 8.66
N VAL A 335 3.63 -22.78 7.57
CA VAL A 335 2.30 -22.15 7.61
C VAL A 335 1.29 -23.20 8.08
N THR A 336 0.78 -23.02 9.29
CA THR A 336 -0.27 -23.82 9.95
C THR A 336 -1.67 -23.53 9.40
N ASP A 337 -1.82 -23.26 8.10
CA ASP A 337 -3.13 -23.03 7.49
C ASP A 337 -3.94 -24.33 7.52
N TYR A 338 -5.17 -24.27 8.03
CA TYR A 338 -6.09 -25.42 8.07
C TYR A 338 -7.52 -25.02 7.71
N VAL A 339 -8.31 -26.00 7.29
CA VAL A 339 -9.73 -25.84 7.02
C VAL A 339 -10.50 -26.33 8.24
N ALA A 340 -11.25 -25.43 8.88
CA ALA A 340 -12.23 -25.80 9.89
C ALA A 340 -13.48 -26.30 9.15
N ALA A 341 -13.73 -27.61 9.19
CA ALA A 341 -14.81 -28.31 8.49
C ALA A 341 -16.12 -28.38 9.30
N GLY A 342 -16.27 -27.52 10.31
CA GLY A 342 -17.47 -27.38 11.12
C GLY A 342 -17.36 -27.98 12.53
N SER A 343 -18.38 -27.69 13.32
CA SER A 343 -18.56 -28.17 14.69
C SER A 343 -19.86 -28.96 14.78
N PHE A 344 -19.80 -30.14 15.39
CA PHE A 344 -20.91 -31.09 15.48
C PHE A 344 -21.22 -31.42 16.94
N ASP A 345 -22.50 -31.62 17.26
CA ASP A 345 -22.97 -32.08 18.56
C ASP A 345 -23.02 -33.62 18.65
N ASP A 346 -22.88 -34.33 17.52
CA ASP A 346 -22.77 -35.78 17.44
C ASP A 346 -21.37 -36.26 17.00
N ALA A 347 -20.81 -37.18 17.78
CA ALA A 347 -19.50 -37.78 17.52
C ALA A 347 -19.48 -38.66 16.25
N ALA A 348 -20.59 -39.31 15.93
CA ALA A 348 -20.65 -40.16 14.74
C ALA A 348 -20.66 -39.31 13.46
N GLU A 349 -21.39 -38.19 13.48
CA GLU A 349 -21.39 -37.22 12.40
C GLU A 349 -20.01 -36.59 12.15
N ALA A 350 -19.33 -36.10 13.19
CA ALA A 350 -17.97 -35.57 13.07
C ALA A 350 -16.99 -36.59 12.46
N LYS A 351 -17.11 -37.87 12.84
CA LYS A 351 -16.29 -38.96 12.26
C LYS A 351 -16.61 -39.24 10.79
N ARG A 352 -17.87 -39.14 10.36
CA ARG A 352 -18.24 -39.29 8.94
C ARG A 352 -17.59 -38.19 8.11
N VAL A 353 -17.69 -36.93 8.55
CA VAL A 353 -17.11 -35.79 7.85
C VAL A 353 -15.57 -35.90 7.81
N ALA A 354 -14.93 -36.21 8.94
CA ALA A 354 -13.49 -36.46 8.94
C ALA A 354 -13.06 -37.61 8.02
N SER A 355 -13.83 -38.71 7.98
CA SER A 355 -13.53 -39.84 7.08
C SER A 355 -13.67 -39.48 5.60
N ALA A 356 -14.64 -38.63 5.26
CA ALA A 356 -14.85 -38.14 3.90
C ALA A 356 -13.72 -37.20 3.44
N LEU A 357 -13.09 -36.48 4.38
CA LEU A 357 -12.03 -35.50 4.09
C LEU A 357 -10.61 -36.05 4.20
N LYS A 358 -10.45 -37.25 4.78
CA LYS A 358 -9.17 -37.96 4.89
C LYS A 358 -8.40 -38.15 3.56
N PRO A 359 -9.04 -38.32 2.38
CA PRO A 359 -8.32 -38.39 1.11
C PRO A 359 -7.70 -37.07 0.65
N PHE A 360 -8.14 -35.94 1.22
CA PHE A 360 -7.74 -34.60 0.80
C PHE A 360 -6.78 -33.92 1.78
N GLY A 361 -6.59 -34.50 2.97
CA GLY A 361 -5.70 -33.95 3.98
C GLY A 361 -5.70 -34.73 5.29
N ARG A 362 -4.85 -34.29 6.21
CA ARG A 362 -4.78 -34.84 7.57
C ARG A 362 -5.93 -34.25 8.39
N THR A 363 -6.83 -35.10 8.86
CA THR A 363 -8.00 -34.69 9.65
C THR A 363 -7.75 -34.85 11.15
N GLU A 364 -8.18 -33.88 11.94
CA GLU A 364 -8.17 -33.88 13.40
C GLU A 364 -9.58 -33.59 13.93
N ILE A 365 -10.00 -34.30 14.98
CA ILE A 365 -11.25 -34.05 15.67
C ILE A 365 -10.92 -33.59 17.09
N GLN A 366 -11.33 -32.38 17.44
CA GLN A 366 -11.18 -31.82 18.78
C GLN A 366 -12.53 -31.89 19.50
N ARG A 367 -12.52 -32.50 20.69
CA ARG A 367 -13.69 -32.53 21.56
C ARG A 367 -13.60 -31.39 22.57
N THR A 368 -14.69 -30.66 22.77
CA THR A 368 -14.82 -29.62 23.79
C THR A 368 -16.15 -29.76 24.50
N GLU A 369 -16.14 -29.74 25.82
CA GLU A 369 -17.35 -29.75 26.63
C GLU A 369 -17.76 -28.30 26.92
N LEU A 370 -18.97 -27.91 26.50
CA LEU A 370 -19.52 -26.57 26.72
C LEU A 370 -20.95 -26.69 27.21
N ASP A 371 -21.24 -26.08 28.37
CA ASP A 371 -22.57 -26.07 29.00
C ASP A 371 -23.18 -27.47 29.23
N GLY A 372 -22.34 -28.48 29.48
CA GLY A 372 -22.76 -29.87 29.73
C GLY A 372 -23.05 -30.68 28.46
N ASN A 373 -22.78 -30.12 27.27
CA ASN A 373 -22.87 -30.80 25.98
C ASN A 373 -21.48 -30.99 25.36
N ASP A 374 -21.27 -32.14 24.73
CA ASP A 374 -20.05 -32.42 23.96
C ASP A 374 -20.14 -31.82 22.55
N TRP A 375 -19.13 -31.06 22.17
CA TRP A 375 -18.96 -30.53 20.82
C TRP A 375 -17.70 -31.11 20.18
N TYR A 376 -17.78 -31.39 18.88
CA TYR A 376 -16.71 -31.97 18.10
C TYR A 376 -16.37 -31.06 16.92
N ALA A 377 -15.23 -30.37 16.97
CA ALA A 377 -14.71 -29.59 15.86
C ALA A 377 -13.85 -30.47 14.95
N VAL A 378 -14.08 -30.42 13.64
CA VAL A 378 -13.29 -31.15 12.65
C VAL A 378 -12.37 -30.18 11.92
N ASN A 379 -11.07 -30.38 12.05
CA ASN A 379 -10.04 -29.59 11.38
C ASN A 379 -9.32 -30.44 10.34
N VAL A 380 -9.01 -29.86 9.18
CA VAL A 380 -8.32 -30.56 8.09
C VAL A 380 -7.11 -29.76 7.64
N TYR A 381 -5.95 -30.40 7.72
CA TYR A 381 -4.67 -29.83 7.36
C TYR A 381 -4.27 -30.32 5.96
N PRO A 382 -3.75 -29.43 5.09
CA PRO A 382 -3.26 -29.82 3.78
C PRO A 382 -2.07 -30.77 3.92
N ASP A 383 -2.03 -31.82 3.10
CA ASP A 383 -0.99 -32.85 3.08
C ASP A 383 0.11 -32.61 2.01
N GLY A 384 0.06 -31.44 1.37
CA GLY A 384 0.98 -31.05 0.30
C GLY A 384 0.56 -31.46 -1.11
N HIS A 385 -0.54 -32.21 -1.28
CA HIS A 385 -1.04 -32.65 -2.60
C HIS A 385 -2.07 -31.71 -3.25
N GLY A 386 -2.50 -30.66 -2.55
CA GLY A 386 -3.48 -29.68 -3.04
C GLY A 386 -3.35 -28.32 -2.35
N SER A 387 -3.94 -27.28 -2.92
CA SER A 387 -4.00 -25.97 -2.26
C SER A 387 -5.08 -25.96 -1.18
N VAL A 388 -4.94 -25.08 -0.18
CA VAL A 388 -5.94 -24.89 0.89
C VAL A 388 -7.32 -24.55 0.31
N ASP A 389 -7.37 -23.85 -0.83
CA ASP A 389 -8.63 -23.54 -1.52
C ASP A 389 -9.27 -24.78 -2.16
N ASP A 390 -8.49 -25.77 -2.59
CA ASP A 390 -9.00 -27.04 -3.11
C ASP A 390 -9.53 -27.92 -1.98
N LEU A 391 -8.86 -27.88 -0.83
CA LEU A 391 -9.31 -28.53 0.40
C LEU A 391 -10.64 -27.95 0.91
N LEU A 392 -10.80 -26.63 0.86
CA LEU A 392 -12.05 -25.96 1.20
C LEU A 392 -13.20 -26.38 0.27
N LYS A 393 -12.96 -26.44 -1.04
CA LYS A 393 -13.96 -26.91 -2.01
C LYS A 393 -14.33 -28.37 -1.76
N ALA A 394 -13.36 -29.22 -1.44
CA ALA A 394 -13.60 -30.61 -1.07
C ALA A 394 -14.49 -30.67 0.19
N ALA A 395 -14.20 -29.86 1.21
CA ALA A 395 -15.01 -29.76 2.43
C ALA A 395 -16.49 -29.43 2.14
N TRP A 396 -16.76 -28.40 1.32
CA TRP A 396 -18.12 -28.05 0.94
C TRP A 396 -18.85 -29.18 0.18
N SER A 397 -18.15 -29.88 -0.72
CA SER A 397 -18.74 -30.97 -1.50
C SER A 397 -18.99 -32.26 -0.71
N HIS A 398 -18.34 -32.43 0.44
CA HIS A 398 -18.34 -33.66 1.23
C HIS A 398 -19.02 -33.53 2.61
N GLY A 399 -19.96 -32.58 2.73
CA GLY A 399 -20.86 -32.49 3.88
C GLY A 399 -20.43 -31.50 4.97
N ALA A 400 -19.47 -30.62 4.69
CA ALA A 400 -19.11 -29.50 5.55
C ALA A 400 -19.42 -28.17 4.86
N PRO A 401 -20.71 -27.77 4.74
CA PRO A 401 -21.12 -26.57 4.00
C PRO A 401 -20.62 -25.27 4.65
N ASP A 402 -20.42 -25.27 5.97
CA ASP A 402 -19.96 -24.11 6.74
C ASP A 402 -18.42 -24.09 6.89
N ALA A 403 -17.71 -24.87 6.08
CA ALA A 403 -16.26 -24.94 6.16
C ALA A 403 -15.62 -23.58 5.84
N LEU A 404 -14.58 -23.23 6.60
CA LEU A 404 -13.84 -21.98 6.46
C LEU A 404 -12.34 -22.21 6.62
N VAL A 405 -11.56 -21.40 5.91
CA VAL A 405 -10.09 -21.43 5.99
C VAL A 405 -9.65 -20.60 7.18
N VAL A 406 -8.84 -21.22 8.05
CA VAL A 406 -8.15 -20.55 9.16
C VAL A 406 -6.69 -20.36 8.75
N ARG A 407 -6.24 -19.11 8.83
CA ARG A 407 -4.84 -18.71 8.57
C ARG A 407 -4.31 -18.04 9.83
N ASP A 408 -3.18 -18.52 10.35
CA ASP A 408 -2.51 -17.93 11.52
C ASP A 408 -1.57 -16.77 11.15
#